data_AF-A0A6J4SG70-F1
#
_entry.id   AF-A0A6J4SG70-F1
#
_cell.length_a   1.000
_cell.length_b   1.000
_cell.length_c   1.000
_cell.angle_alpha   90.00
_cell.angle_beta   90.00
_cell.angle_gamma   90.00
#
_symmetry.space_group_name_H-M   'P 1'
#
loop_
_entity.id
_entity.type
_entity.pdbx_description
1 polymer ?
#
loop_
_entity_poly.entity_id
_entity_poly.type
_entity_poly.pdbx_seq_one_letter_code
_entity_poly.pdbx_strand_id
1 'polypeptide(L)'
;KMVHNGIEYGMMQAYAEGFALMRRKEEFGLNLHQVSEIWRDGSVVRSWLLDLTASALSEGADLDGLAPYVQDSGEGRWTVVEAIELGVAVPVITTALEQRFSSREADNYANKLLNAMRNQFGGHELQRKA
;
A
#
# COMPACT_ATOMS: atom_id res chain seq x y z
N LYS A 1 11.77 -19.44 -2.67
CA LYS A 1 12.14 -18.04 -2.31
C LYS A 1 11.23 -17.02 -2.98
N MET A 2 10.93 -17.13 -4.28
CA MET A 2 10.03 -16.20 -4.99
C MET A 2 8.64 -16.05 -4.35
N VAL A 3 7.95 -17.16 -4.07
CA VAL A 3 6.61 -17.15 -3.43
C VAL A 3 6.64 -16.49 -2.04
N HIS A 4 7.71 -16.68 -1.27
CA HIS A 4 7.90 -16.03 0.03
C HIS A 4 7.92 -14.50 -0.13
N ASN A 5 8.68 -13.98 -1.09
CA ASN A 5 8.71 -12.54 -1.37
C ASN A 5 7.35 -12.03 -1.87
N GLY A 6 6.60 -12.85 -2.61
CA GLY A 6 5.21 -12.54 -2.96
C GLY A 6 4.31 -12.39 -1.72
N ILE A 7 4.45 -13.25 -0.71
CA ILE A 7 3.71 -13.13 0.56
C ILE A 7 4.08 -11.82 1.27
N GLU A 8 5.37 -11.48 1.31
CA GLU A 8 5.84 -10.24 1.93
C GLU A 8 5.24 -8.99 1.28
N TYR A 9 4.97 -9.01 -0.04
CA TYR A 9 4.30 -7.89 -0.71
C TYR A 9 2.92 -7.61 -0.12
N GLY A 10 2.14 -8.68 0.08
CA GLY A 10 0.82 -8.59 0.69
C GLY A 10 0.88 -8.11 2.14
N MET A 11 1.81 -8.65 2.93
CA MET A 11 1.97 -8.24 4.33
C MET A 11 2.38 -6.77 4.48
N MET A 12 3.38 -6.32 3.70
CA MET A 12 3.80 -4.92 3.72
C MET A 12 2.68 -3.99 3.28
N GLN A 13 1.92 -4.37 2.26
CA GLN A 13 0.79 -3.58 1.78
C GLN A 13 -0.30 -3.46 2.86
N ALA A 14 -0.66 -4.57 3.52
CA ALA A 14 -1.65 -4.58 4.59
C ALA A 14 -1.24 -3.69 5.77
N TYR A 15 0.05 -3.70 6.14
CA TYR A 15 0.57 -2.77 7.15
C TYR A 15 0.42 -1.32 6.72
N ALA A 16 0.91 -0.96 5.52
CA ALA A 16 0.85 0.41 5.02
C ALA A 16 -0.58 0.95 4.98
N GLU A 17 -1.54 0.16 4.49
CA GLU A 17 -2.96 0.52 4.45
C GLU A 17 -3.56 0.71 5.85
N GLY A 18 -3.26 -0.20 6.78
CA GLY A 18 -3.73 -0.11 8.16
C GLY A 18 -3.21 1.13 8.88
N PHE A 19 -1.92 1.43 8.75
CA PHE A 19 -1.32 2.65 9.33
C PHE A 19 -1.86 3.92 8.67
N ALA A 20 -2.05 3.94 7.35
CA ALA A 20 -2.65 5.08 6.66
C ALA A 20 -4.10 5.34 7.13
N LEU A 21 -4.89 4.27 7.33
CA LEU A 21 -6.24 4.38 7.90
C LEU A 21 -6.22 4.98 9.31
N MET A 22 -5.32 4.49 10.18
CA MET A 22 -5.16 5.04 11.52
C MET A 22 -4.71 6.50 11.50
N ARG A 23 -3.77 6.87 10.63
CA ARG A 23 -3.30 8.26 10.45
C ARG A 23 -4.44 9.20 10.08
N ARG A 24 -5.35 8.74 9.21
CA ARG A 24 -6.50 9.51 8.73
C ARG A 24 -7.56 9.76 9.80
N LYS A 25 -7.60 8.93 10.86
CA LYS A 25 -8.56 9.05 11.96
C LYS A 25 -8.04 10.01 13.04
N GLU A 26 -7.98 11.29 12.69
CA GLU A 26 -7.41 12.36 13.53
C GLU A 26 -8.12 12.52 14.89
N GLU A 27 -9.42 12.21 14.97
CA GLU A 27 -10.22 12.30 16.21
C GLU A 27 -9.62 11.54 17.40
N PHE A 28 -8.84 10.48 17.15
CA PHE A 28 -8.21 9.68 18.20
C PHE A 28 -6.81 10.14 18.59
N GLY A 29 -6.19 11.07 17.84
CA GLY A 29 -4.86 11.59 18.14
C GLY A 29 -3.79 10.50 18.32
N LEU A 30 -3.86 9.42 17.53
CA LEU A 30 -3.04 8.23 17.73
C LEU A 30 -1.55 8.52 17.49
N ASN A 31 -0.70 8.09 18.43
CA ASN A 31 0.73 8.02 18.21
C ASN A 31 1.06 6.70 17.49
N LEU A 32 1.24 6.76 16.17
CA LEU A 32 1.44 5.58 15.33
C LEU A 32 2.74 4.82 15.67
N HIS A 33 3.80 5.53 16.06
CA HIS A 33 5.03 4.90 16.55
C HIS A 33 4.72 4.07 17.81
N GLN A 34 4.04 4.65 18.79
CA GLN A 34 3.67 3.92 20.01
C GLN A 34 2.72 2.75 19.74
N VAL A 35 1.79 2.88 18.80
CA VAL A 35 0.92 1.75 18.38
C VAL A 35 1.77 0.61 17.82
N SER A 36 2.71 0.92 16.93
CA SER A 36 3.61 -0.09 16.34
C SER A 36 4.47 -0.78 17.41
N GLU A 37 4.95 -0.03 18.40
CA GLU A 37 5.72 -0.51 19.54
C GLU A 37 4.92 -1.52 20.40
N ILE A 38 3.66 -1.18 20.72
CA ILE A 38 2.78 -2.05 21.49
C ILE A 38 2.52 -3.36 20.74
N TRP A 39 2.33 -3.31 19.42
CA TRP A 39 2.09 -4.52 18.63
C TRP A 39 3.31 -5.44 18.52
N ARG A 40 4.52 -5.00 18.91
CA ARG A 40 5.68 -5.89 18.97
C ARG A 40 5.64 -6.86 20.14
N ASP A 41 4.76 -6.66 21.12
CA ASP A 41 4.58 -7.57 22.25
C ASP A 41 3.14 -8.09 22.34
N GLY A 42 2.99 -9.40 22.59
CA GLY A 42 1.68 -10.05 22.77
C GLY A 42 0.73 -10.11 21.56
N SER A 43 1.07 -9.46 20.43
CA SER A 43 0.24 -9.42 19.23
C SER A 43 0.47 -10.60 18.29
N VAL A 44 -0.60 -11.01 17.59
CA VAL A 44 -0.54 -12.03 16.51
C VAL A 44 0.23 -11.52 15.29
N VAL A 45 0.22 -10.21 15.01
CA VAL A 45 0.88 -9.66 13.82
C VAL A 45 2.38 -9.41 14.03
N ARG A 46 2.92 -9.68 15.23
CA ARG A 46 4.34 -9.50 15.54
C ARG A 46 5.22 -10.18 14.48
N SER A 47 6.12 -9.41 13.90
CA SER A 47 7.00 -9.87 12.83
C SER A 47 8.17 -8.92 12.66
N TRP A 48 9.22 -9.36 11.96
CA TRP A 48 10.33 -8.50 11.60
C TRP A 48 9.88 -7.28 10.76
N LEU A 49 8.85 -7.42 9.92
CA LEU A 49 8.27 -6.30 9.17
C LEU A 49 7.65 -5.23 10.10
N LEU A 50 7.05 -5.65 11.21
CA LEU A 50 6.55 -4.73 12.22
C LEU A 50 7.71 -4.02 12.94
N ASP A 51 8.80 -4.72 13.21
CA ASP A 51 10.00 -4.10 13.81
C ASP A 51 10.54 -2.99 12.90
N LEU A 52 10.66 -3.25 11.58
CA LEU A 52 11.05 -2.24 10.60
C LEU A 52 10.06 -1.07 10.52
N THR A 53 8.76 -1.35 10.62
CA THR A 53 7.70 -0.33 10.60
C THR A 53 7.82 0.60 11.81
N ALA A 54 8.05 0.02 12.99
CA ALA A 54 8.27 0.80 14.22
C ALA A 54 9.53 1.67 14.11
N SER A 55 10.63 1.11 13.60
CA SER A 55 11.86 1.88 13.36
C SER A 55 11.62 3.05 12.41
N ALA A 56 10.92 2.85 11.29
CA ALA A 56 10.61 3.93 10.34
C ALA A 56 9.76 5.04 10.99
N LEU A 57 8.75 4.67 11.80
CA LEU A 57 7.89 5.64 12.48
C LEU A 57 8.58 6.37 13.65
N SER A 58 9.69 5.83 14.16
CA SER A 58 10.48 6.48 15.23
C SER A 58 11.14 7.78 14.77
N GLU A 59 11.38 7.92 13.46
CA GLU A 59 11.94 9.13 12.83
C GLU A 59 10.90 10.22 12.59
N GLY A 60 9.60 9.87 12.70
CA GLY A 60 8.48 10.80 12.52
C GLY A 60 7.27 10.10 11.88
N ALA A 61 6.08 10.29 12.45
CA ALA A 61 4.85 9.65 11.96
C ALA A 61 4.38 10.18 10.59
N ASP A 62 4.87 11.34 10.18
CA ASP A 62 4.54 11.97 8.89
C ASP A 62 5.44 11.51 7.75
N LEU A 63 6.51 10.77 8.06
CA LEU A 63 7.44 10.21 7.06
C LEU A 63 7.99 11.30 6.12
N ASP A 64 8.22 12.49 6.66
CA ASP A 64 8.67 13.67 5.92
C ASP A 64 9.95 13.38 5.13
N GLY A 65 9.98 13.85 3.87
CA GLY A 65 11.11 13.64 2.97
C GLY A 65 11.06 12.32 2.17
N LEU A 66 10.10 11.43 2.46
CA LEU A 66 9.87 10.24 1.64
C LEU A 66 8.90 10.53 0.49
N ALA A 67 9.23 10.05 -0.71
CA ALA A 67 8.32 10.09 -1.84
C ALA A 67 7.28 8.94 -1.74
N PRO A 68 6.02 9.14 -2.16
CA PRO A 68 4.99 8.10 -2.18
C PRO A 68 5.19 7.14 -3.37
N TYR A 69 6.40 6.62 -3.54
CA TYR A 69 6.83 5.79 -4.64
C TYR A 69 7.38 4.47 -4.08
N VAL A 70 6.88 3.33 -4.56
CA VAL A 70 7.31 2.01 -4.08
C VAL A 70 7.90 1.18 -5.23
N GLN A 71 9.18 0.81 -5.10
CA GLN A 71 9.86 -0.10 -6.04
C GLN A 71 9.37 -1.55 -5.89
N ASP A 72 9.55 -2.35 -6.94
CA ASP A 72 9.34 -3.80 -6.92
C ASP A 72 10.60 -4.47 -7.47
N SER A 73 11.12 -5.45 -6.74
CA SER A 73 12.31 -6.22 -7.08
C SER A 73 12.05 -7.30 -8.15
N GLY A 74 10.80 -7.48 -8.57
CA GLY A 74 10.37 -8.39 -9.62
C GLY A 74 9.82 -9.73 -9.13
N GLU A 75 10.13 -10.16 -7.90
CA GLU A 75 9.65 -11.46 -7.37
C GLU A 75 8.15 -11.47 -7.10
N GLY A 76 7.57 -10.34 -6.69
CA GLY A 76 6.12 -10.18 -6.61
C GLY A 76 5.45 -10.28 -7.98
N ARG A 77 6.07 -9.68 -9.01
CA ARG A 77 5.60 -9.78 -10.42
C ARG A 77 5.66 -11.22 -10.91
N TRP A 78 6.78 -11.91 -10.69
CA TRP A 78 6.92 -13.32 -11.02
C TRP A 78 5.84 -14.17 -10.33
N THR A 79 5.59 -13.93 -9.05
CA THR A 79 4.60 -14.71 -8.28
C THR A 79 3.20 -14.58 -8.85
N VAL A 80 2.80 -13.38 -9.28
CA VAL A 80 1.49 -13.14 -9.90
C VAL A 80 1.39 -13.78 -11.28
N VAL A 81 2.44 -13.68 -12.10
CA VAL A 81 2.48 -14.32 -13.43
C VAL A 81 2.37 -15.84 -13.31
N GLU A 82 3.18 -16.44 -12.45
CA GLU A 82 3.17 -17.89 -12.23
C GLU A 82 1.80 -18.37 -11.71
N ALA A 83 1.16 -17.59 -10.84
CA ALA A 83 -0.16 -17.92 -10.33
C ALA A 83 -1.23 -17.95 -11.44
N ILE A 84 -1.14 -17.07 -12.44
CA ILE A 84 -2.03 -17.08 -13.61
C ILE A 84 -1.81 -18.34 -14.45
N GLU A 85 -0.55 -18.66 -14.77
CA GLU A 85 -0.19 -19.84 -15.57
C GLU A 85 -0.65 -21.16 -14.91
N LEU A 86 -0.56 -21.24 -13.58
CA LEU A 86 -0.98 -22.41 -12.81
C LEU A 86 -2.47 -22.40 -12.44
N GLY A 87 -3.22 -21.34 -12.74
CA GLY A 87 -4.64 -21.22 -12.38
C GLY A 87 -4.88 -21.10 -10.86
N VAL A 88 -3.95 -20.51 -10.12
CA VAL A 88 -4.02 -20.32 -8.66
C VAL A 88 -4.40 -18.86 -8.34
N ALA A 89 -5.45 -18.66 -7.55
CA ALA A 89 -5.86 -17.32 -7.14
C ALA A 89 -4.94 -16.74 -6.05
N VAL A 90 -4.33 -15.57 -6.31
CA VAL A 90 -3.47 -14.84 -5.36
C VAL A 90 -3.86 -13.36 -5.19
N PRO A 91 -5.15 -13.06 -4.93
CA PRO A 91 -5.68 -11.69 -5.02
C PRO A 91 -4.94 -10.67 -4.17
N VAL A 92 -4.53 -11.05 -2.94
CA VAL A 92 -3.79 -10.16 -2.03
C VAL A 92 -2.44 -9.74 -2.62
N ILE A 93 -1.70 -10.68 -3.22
CA ILE A 93 -0.38 -10.41 -3.80
C ILE A 93 -0.55 -9.59 -5.09
N THR A 94 -1.56 -9.90 -5.90
CA THR A 94 -1.90 -9.16 -7.11
C THR A 94 -2.20 -7.70 -6.78
N THR A 95 -3.11 -7.43 -5.86
CA THR A 95 -3.45 -6.04 -5.47
C THR A 95 -2.26 -5.32 -4.86
N ALA A 96 -1.45 -5.99 -4.03
CA ALA A 96 -0.22 -5.39 -3.50
C ALA A 96 0.79 -5.01 -4.61
N LEU A 97 0.89 -5.79 -5.67
CA LEU A 97 1.71 -5.47 -6.83
C LEU A 97 1.13 -4.27 -7.61
N GLU A 98 -0.18 -4.24 -7.84
CA GLU A 98 -0.87 -3.15 -8.53
C GLU A 98 -0.73 -1.81 -7.79
N GLN A 99 -0.79 -1.82 -6.47
CA GLN A 99 -0.55 -0.62 -5.65
C GLN A 99 0.84 -0.02 -5.88
N ARG A 100 1.85 -0.88 -6.08
CA ARG A 100 3.20 -0.41 -6.44
C ARG A 100 3.20 0.25 -7.80
N PHE A 101 2.48 -0.27 -8.80
CA PHE A 101 2.36 0.40 -10.11
C PHE A 101 1.66 1.74 -9.99
N SER A 102 0.54 1.79 -9.27
CA SER A 102 -0.20 3.03 -9.02
C SER A 102 0.67 4.09 -8.33
N SER A 103 1.54 3.69 -7.38
CA SER A 103 2.44 4.63 -6.68
C SER A 103 3.44 5.34 -7.61
N ARG A 104 3.70 4.81 -8.80
CA ARG A 104 4.68 5.35 -9.76
C ARG A 104 4.05 6.27 -10.80
N GLU A 105 2.72 6.26 -10.91
CA GLU A 105 2.00 7.07 -11.89
C GLU A 105 1.72 8.47 -11.35
N ALA A 106 2.69 9.38 -11.49
CA ALA A 106 2.51 10.79 -11.13
C ALA A 106 1.39 11.47 -11.93
N ASP A 107 1.10 11.00 -13.16
CA ASP A 107 0.07 11.53 -14.04
C ASP A 107 -0.87 10.41 -14.51
N ASN A 108 -1.65 9.85 -13.59
CA ASN A 108 -2.51 8.70 -13.83
C ASN A 108 -3.58 8.97 -14.92
N TYR A 109 -3.35 8.44 -16.12
CA TYR A 109 -4.20 8.64 -17.30
C TYR A 109 -5.58 8.01 -17.12
N ALA A 110 -5.64 6.81 -16.53
CA ALA A 110 -6.89 6.09 -16.31
C ALA A 110 -7.86 6.91 -15.45
N ASN A 111 -7.35 7.55 -14.38
CA ASN A 111 -8.15 8.41 -13.50
C ASN A 111 -8.64 9.68 -14.22
N LYS A 112 -7.85 10.27 -15.11
CA LYS A 112 -8.30 11.41 -15.93
C LYS A 112 -9.41 11.03 -16.89
N LEU A 113 -9.24 9.91 -17.59
CA LEU A 113 -10.26 9.41 -18.51
C LEU A 113 -11.53 9.06 -17.75
N LEU A 114 -11.41 8.43 -16.58
CA LEU A 114 -12.54 8.13 -15.70
C LEU A 114 -13.26 9.39 -15.21
N ASN A 115 -12.52 10.42 -14.80
CA ASN A 115 -13.09 11.73 -14.44
C ASN A 115 -13.90 12.33 -15.60
N ALA A 116 -13.35 12.31 -16.81
CA ALA A 116 -14.05 12.77 -18.01
C ALA A 116 -15.30 11.92 -18.33
N MET A 117 -15.22 10.59 -18.23
CA MET A 117 -16.35 9.69 -18.45
C MET A 117 -17.46 9.91 -17.42
N ARG A 118 -17.11 10.09 -16.13
CA ARG A 118 -18.09 10.38 -15.07
C ARG A 118 -18.79 11.73 -15.27
N ASN A 119 -18.08 12.71 -15.81
CA ASN A 119 -18.68 13.97 -16.22
C ASN A 119 -19.65 13.79 -17.40
N GLN A 120 -19.22 13.14 -18.48
CA GLN A 120 -20.01 12.94 -19.70
C GLN A 120 -21.24 12.05 -19.49
N PHE A 121 -21.07 10.95 -18.77
CA PHE A 121 -22.14 9.95 -18.56
C PHE A 121 -23.06 10.31 -17.38
N GLY A 122 -22.47 10.78 -16.27
CA GLY A 122 -23.19 10.97 -15.01
C GLY A 122 -23.39 12.42 -14.59
N GLY A 123 -22.91 13.40 -15.37
CA GLY A 123 -23.00 14.83 -15.03
C GLY A 123 -22.17 15.25 -13.81
N HIS A 124 -21.24 14.40 -13.34
CA HIS A 124 -20.39 14.72 -12.19
C HIS A 124 -19.46 15.90 -12.50
N GLU A 125 -19.17 16.74 -11.50
CA GLU A 125 -18.26 17.87 -11.66
C GLU A 125 -16.87 17.42 -12.12
N LEU A 126 -16.37 18.03 -13.20
CA LEU A 126 -15.07 17.73 -13.75
C LEU A 126 -13.97 18.40 -12.92
N GLN A 127 -13.18 17.59 -12.23
CA GLN A 127 -12.02 18.09 -11.49
C GLN A 127 -10.91 18.48 -12.47
N ARG A 128 -10.47 19.75 -12.44
CA ARG A 128 -9.37 20.28 -13.27
C ARG A 128 -8.08 20.37 -12.45
N LYS A 129 -6.92 20.31 -13.11
CA LYS A 129 -5.63 20.57 -12.43
C LYS A 129 -5.68 21.97 -11.81
N ALA A 130 -5.19 22.09 -10.59
CA ALA A 130 -4.96 23.37 -9.92
C ALA A 130 -3.87 24.17 -10.65
#